data_AF-A0A2G6JM10-F1
#
_entry.id   AF-A0A2G6JM10-F1
#
_cell.length_a   1.000
_cell.length_b   1.000
_cell.length_c   1.000
_cell.angle_alpha   90.00
_cell.angle_beta   90.00
_cell.angle_gamma   90.00
#
_symmetry.space_group_name_H-M   'P 1'
#
loop_
_entity.id
_entity.type
_entity.pdbx_description
1 polymer ?
#
loop_
_entity_poly.entity_id
_entity_poly.type
_entity_poly.pdbx_seq_one_letter_code
_entity_poly.pdbx_strand_id
1 'polypeptide(L)'
;MTEKKLTEEDARMALSDHAIKKAAQLRDRCGGEMTWPKFLALLGDAEAIRYPCRVTFGAEALEPGEFAWPQPLGEKPQDGFCLWLHPKFEGRDADCLLLAAYQLVVVNYGEVANHEAAELFGATLCGMEREAYYERVCALADEVISGTE
;
A
#
# COMPACT_ATOMS: atom_id res chain seq x y z
N MET A 1 -23.70 30.82 13.95
CA MET A 1 -22.46 30.13 13.52
C MET A 1 -22.91 28.96 12.69
N THR A 2 -22.66 28.98 11.38
CA THR A 2 -23.11 27.93 10.47
C THR A 2 -22.18 26.73 10.65
N GLU A 3 -22.68 25.63 11.22
CA GLU A 3 -21.98 24.34 11.20
C GLU A 3 -21.67 23.97 9.76
N LYS A 4 -20.39 24.04 9.39
CA LYS A 4 -19.93 23.56 8.08
C LYS A 4 -20.01 22.04 8.13
N LYS A 5 -21.04 21.45 7.51
CA LYS A 5 -21.13 19.99 7.34
C LYS A 5 -19.93 19.55 6.51
N LEU A 6 -19.08 18.68 7.07
CA LEU A 6 -18.03 18.02 6.30
C LEU A 6 -18.68 17.23 5.16
N THR A 7 -18.12 17.41 3.96
CA THR A 7 -18.53 16.67 2.76
C THR A 7 -17.66 15.42 2.59
N GLU A 8 -18.11 14.46 1.77
CA GLU A 8 -17.30 13.30 1.39
C GLU A 8 -15.99 13.70 0.72
N GLU A 9 -16.03 14.79 -0.06
CA GLU A 9 -14.85 15.37 -0.71
C GLU A 9 -13.84 15.92 0.32
N ASP A 10 -14.32 16.60 1.37
CA ASP A 10 -13.45 17.05 2.47
C ASP A 10 -12.78 15.86 3.18
N ALA A 11 -13.52 14.75 3.37
CA ALA A 11 -12.99 13.55 4.00
C ALA A 11 -11.94 12.85 3.11
N ARG A 12 -12.19 12.78 1.80
CA ARG A 12 -11.27 12.22 0.80
C ARG A 12 -9.95 13.01 0.76
N MET A 13 -10.02 14.34 0.70
CA MET A 13 -8.84 15.21 0.73
C MET A 13 -8.05 15.05 2.04
N ALA A 14 -8.75 15.02 3.18
CA ALA A 14 -8.10 14.86 4.48
C ALA A 14 -7.36 13.51 4.60
N LEU A 15 -7.93 12.43 4.04
CA LEU A 15 -7.29 11.13 3.99
C LEU A 15 -6.03 11.16 3.11
N SER A 16 -6.14 11.71 1.90
CA SER A 16 -5.01 11.82 0.96
C SER A 16 -3.86 12.65 1.56
N ASP A 17 -4.16 13.81 2.16
CA ASP A 17 -3.17 14.66 2.82
C ASP A 17 -2.46 13.92 3.97
N HIS A 18 -3.21 13.16 4.74
CA HIS A 18 -2.66 12.38 5.83
C HIS A 18 -1.80 11.22 5.31
N ALA A 19 -2.22 10.55 4.24
CA ALA A 19 -1.48 9.47 3.59
C ALA A 19 -0.13 9.96 3.06
N ILE A 20 -0.09 11.11 2.37
CA ILE A 20 1.15 11.75 1.90
C ILE A 20 2.09 12.06 3.08
N LYS A 21 1.58 12.73 4.12
CA LYS A 21 2.39 13.09 5.30
C LYS A 21 2.99 11.86 5.97
N LYS A 22 2.20 10.78 6.13
CA LYS A 22 2.67 9.54 6.71
C LYS A 22 3.73 8.87 5.83
N ALA A 23 3.50 8.78 4.52
CA ALA A 23 4.46 8.22 3.57
C ALA A 23 5.79 8.97 3.56
N ALA A 24 5.76 10.31 3.55
CA ALA A 24 6.95 11.15 3.62
C ALA A 24 7.74 10.92 4.91
N GLN A 25 7.05 10.86 6.06
CA GLN A 25 7.69 10.54 7.34
C GLN A 25 8.37 9.17 7.32
N LEU A 26 7.71 8.14 6.76
CA LEU A 26 8.30 6.80 6.65
C LEU A 26 9.52 6.78 5.73
N ARG A 27 9.45 7.46 4.59
CA ARG A 27 10.56 7.60 3.66
C ARG A 27 11.76 8.32 4.30
N ASP A 28 11.52 9.42 5.01
CA ASP A 28 12.55 10.18 5.72
C ASP A 28 13.22 9.34 6.81
N ARG A 29 12.45 8.56 7.57
CA ARG A 29 12.98 7.58 8.55
C ARG A 29 13.90 6.54 7.92
N CYS A 30 13.68 6.22 6.64
CA CYS A 30 14.52 5.32 5.85
C CYS A 30 15.69 6.01 5.14
N GLY A 31 15.93 7.29 5.40
CA GLY A 31 17.02 8.07 4.80
C GLY A 31 16.70 8.63 3.42
N GLY A 32 15.43 8.83 3.08
CA GLY A 32 15.00 9.45 1.82
C GLY A 32 14.89 8.49 0.63
N GLU A 33 15.29 7.23 0.79
CA GLU A 33 15.17 6.18 -0.22
C GLU A 33 14.55 4.93 0.39
N MET A 34 13.40 4.54 -0.13
CA MET A 34 12.72 3.31 0.26
C MET A 34 13.19 2.15 -0.62
N THR A 35 13.67 1.09 0.02
CA THR A 35 14.05 -0.17 -0.65
C THR A 35 13.26 -1.31 -0.05
N TRP A 36 13.17 -2.44 -0.76
CA TRP A 36 12.41 -3.59 -0.28
C TRP A 36 12.81 -4.07 1.12
N PRO A 37 14.11 -4.23 1.46
CA PRO A 37 14.49 -4.62 2.82
C PRO A 37 14.09 -3.60 3.90
N LYS A 38 14.20 -2.29 3.59
CA LYS A 38 13.77 -1.23 4.50
C LYS A 38 12.25 -1.25 4.70
N PHE A 39 11.50 -1.48 3.63
CA PHE A 39 10.05 -1.61 3.68
C PHE A 39 9.62 -2.79 4.53
N LEU A 40 10.21 -3.98 4.33
CA LEU A 40 9.95 -5.15 5.17
C LEU A 40 10.24 -4.90 6.65
N ALA A 41 11.33 -4.18 6.95
CA ALA A 41 11.64 -3.79 8.33
C ALA A 41 10.58 -2.85 8.92
N LEU A 42 10.02 -1.92 8.14
CA LEU A 42 8.93 -1.04 8.58
C LEU A 42 7.64 -1.78 8.90
N LEU A 43 7.32 -2.86 8.19
CA LEU A 43 6.06 -3.61 8.43
C LEU A 43 5.98 -4.25 9.82
N GLY A 44 7.14 -4.56 10.41
CA GLY A 44 7.25 -5.06 11.78
C GLY A 44 7.35 -3.96 12.85
N ASP A 45 7.41 -2.68 12.46
CA ASP A 45 7.58 -1.54 13.35
C ASP A 45 6.21 -0.90 13.65
N ALA A 46 5.76 -1.03 14.90
CA ALA A 46 4.47 -0.51 15.36
C ALA A 46 4.39 1.03 15.40
N GLU A 47 5.52 1.75 15.38
CA GLU A 47 5.53 3.21 15.23
C GLU A 47 5.39 3.61 13.76
N ALA A 48 5.83 2.74 12.84
CA ALA A 48 5.70 2.93 11.41
C ALA A 48 4.31 2.57 10.91
N ILE A 49 3.84 1.36 11.18
CA ILE A 49 2.59 0.80 10.65
C ILE A 49 1.61 0.56 11.78
N ARG A 50 0.36 0.99 11.60
CA ARG A 50 -0.66 0.97 12.67
C ARG A 50 -0.97 -0.44 13.17
N TYR A 51 -0.96 -1.41 12.26
CA TYR A 51 -1.24 -2.81 12.55
C TYR A 51 -0.09 -3.67 12.03
N PRO A 52 0.37 -4.68 12.80
CA PRO A 52 1.44 -5.55 12.37
C PRO A 52 1.15 -6.15 10.99
N CYS A 53 2.13 -6.09 10.10
CA CYS A 53 1.98 -6.60 8.75
C CYS A 53 3.19 -7.46 8.37
N ARG A 54 2.96 -8.51 7.59
CA ARG A 54 4.02 -9.33 6.99
C ARG A 54 3.71 -9.55 5.53
N VAL A 55 4.74 -9.88 4.74
CA VAL A 55 4.58 -10.21 3.32
C VAL A 55 4.75 -11.71 3.11
N THR A 56 3.90 -12.28 2.27
CA THR A 56 3.99 -13.65 1.76
C THR A 56 3.78 -13.63 0.25
N PHE A 57 4.49 -14.49 -0.48
CA PHE A 57 4.22 -14.75 -1.89
C PHE A 57 3.30 -15.96 -2.03
N GLY A 58 2.21 -15.79 -2.77
CA GLY A 58 1.19 -16.82 -2.94
C GLY A 58 -0.02 -16.29 -3.69
N ALA A 59 -0.74 -17.18 -4.37
CA ALA A 59 -1.95 -16.84 -5.11
C ALA A 59 -3.23 -17.33 -4.40
N GLU A 60 -3.09 -18.02 -3.26
CA GLU A 60 -4.20 -18.67 -2.55
C GLU A 60 -5.22 -17.67 -1.98
N ALA A 61 -4.77 -16.45 -1.70
CA ALA A 61 -5.59 -15.37 -1.18
C ALA A 61 -5.90 -14.28 -2.23
N LEU A 62 -5.48 -14.48 -3.49
CA LEU A 62 -5.65 -13.52 -4.58
C LEU A 62 -6.75 -13.98 -5.53
N GLU A 63 -7.60 -13.05 -5.94
CA GLU A 63 -8.55 -13.28 -7.04
C GLU A 63 -7.84 -13.19 -8.41
N PRO A 64 -8.41 -13.76 -9.48
CA PRO A 64 -7.86 -13.63 -10.82
C PRO A 64 -7.64 -12.17 -11.22
N GLY A 65 -6.41 -11.83 -11.58
CA GLY A 65 -6.00 -10.47 -11.94
C GLY A 65 -5.50 -9.61 -10.77
N GLU A 66 -5.58 -10.09 -9.53
CA GLU A 66 -4.99 -9.40 -8.38
C GLU A 66 -3.48 -9.63 -8.29
N PHE A 67 -2.74 -8.54 -8.12
CA PHE A 67 -1.29 -8.59 -7.90
C PHE A 67 -0.91 -8.67 -6.42
N ALA A 68 -1.80 -8.21 -5.53
CA ALA A 68 -1.58 -8.19 -4.09
C ALA A 68 -2.87 -7.98 -3.30
N TRP A 69 -2.96 -8.56 -2.10
CA TRP A 69 -4.09 -8.37 -1.19
C TRP A 69 -3.65 -8.43 0.29
N PRO A 70 -4.01 -7.44 1.12
CA PRO A 70 -3.78 -7.50 2.57
C PRO A 70 -4.87 -8.31 3.27
N GLN A 71 -4.60 -9.58 3.51
CA GLN A 71 -5.53 -10.47 4.22
C GLN A 71 -5.45 -10.24 5.75
N PRO A 72 -6.57 -9.96 6.43
CA PRO A 72 -6.61 -9.92 7.89
C PRO A 72 -6.28 -11.28 8.51
N LEU A 73 -5.53 -11.30 9.62
CA LEU A 73 -5.17 -12.53 10.35
C LEU A 73 -6.20 -12.93 11.43
N GLY A 74 -7.18 -12.08 11.70
CA GLY A 74 -8.21 -12.30 12.70
C GLY A 74 -9.39 -11.34 12.50
N GLU A 75 -10.30 -11.32 13.48
CA GLU A 75 -11.51 -10.50 13.43
C GLU A 75 -11.21 -9.01 13.64
N LYS A 76 -10.07 -8.69 14.27
CA LYS A 76 -9.70 -7.33 14.63
C LYS A 76 -8.44 -6.91 13.88
N PRO A 77 -8.33 -5.64 13.43
CA PRO A 77 -7.11 -5.16 12.79
C PRO A 77 -5.83 -5.33 13.63
N GLN A 78 -5.95 -5.36 14.96
CA GLN A 78 -4.83 -5.61 15.88
C GLN A 78 -4.23 -7.01 15.78
N ASP A 79 -4.99 -7.98 15.24
CA ASP A 79 -4.48 -9.33 14.97
C ASP A 79 -3.47 -9.33 13.81
N GLY A 80 -3.41 -8.22 13.06
CA GLY A 80 -2.44 -7.97 11.99
C GLY A 80 -2.90 -8.47 10.63
N PHE A 81 -2.03 -8.29 9.65
CA PHE A 81 -2.30 -8.57 8.25
C PHE A 81 -1.17 -9.41 7.63
N CYS A 82 -1.55 -10.27 6.70
CA CYS A 82 -0.64 -10.90 5.75
C CYS A 82 -0.88 -10.25 4.38
N LEU A 83 0.08 -9.46 3.92
CA LEU A 83 0.08 -8.90 2.58
C LEU A 83 0.57 -9.96 1.60
N TRP A 84 -0.38 -10.56 0.89
CA TRP A 84 -0.11 -11.51 -0.16
C TRP A 84 0.33 -10.75 -1.41
N LEU A 85 1.47 -11.14 -1.97
CA LEU A 85 1.95 -10.69 -3.28
C LEU A 85 1.89 -11.86 -4.26
N HIS A 86 1.54 -11.57 -5.50
CA HIS A 86 1.48 -12.59 -6.53
C HIS A 86 2.88 -13.21 -6.75
N PRO A 87 3.03 -14.56 -6.81
CA PRO A 87 4.32 -15.25 -6.88
C PRO A 87 5.21 -14.81 -8.07
N LYS A 88 4.58 -14.34 -9.15
CA LYS A 88 5.26 -13.78 -10.32
C LYS A 88 6.27 -12.66 -10.00
N PHE A 89 6.08 -11.95 -8.88
CA PHE A 89 6.95 -10.87 -8.46
C PHE A 89 8.02 -11.29 -7.46
N GLU A 90 8.06 -12.56 -7.04
CA GLU A 90 9.07 -13.03 -6.09
C GLU A 90 10.50 -12.80 -6.63
N GLY A 91 11.35 -12.18 -5.81
CA GLY A 91 12.71 -11.76 -6.19
C GLY A 91 12.80 -10.47 -7.02
N ARG A 92 11.68 -9.82 -7.36
CA ARG A 92 11.63 -8.50 -8.03
C ARG A 92 11.42 -7.39 -7.01
N ASP A 93 12.40 -7.20 -6.12
CA ASP A 93 12.34 -6.29 -4.96
C ASP A 93 11.73 -4.91 -5.25
N ALA A 94 12.17 -4.26 -6.33
CA ALA A 94 11.65 -2.96 -6.71
C ALA A 94 10.15 -3.01 -7.03
N ASP A 95 9.69 -4.03 -7.75
CA ASP A 95 8.28 -4.21 -8.11
C ASP A 95 7.44 -4.60 -6.88
N CYS A 96 7.96 -5.51 -6.04
CA CYS A 96 7.35 -5.87 -4.76
C CYS A 96 7.08 -4.65 -3.88
N LEU A 97 8.04 -3.73 -3.81
CA LEU A 97 7.88 -2.49 -3.06
C LEU A 97 6.70 -1.67 -3.57
N LEU A 98 6.58 -1.48 -4.89
CA LEU A 98 5.49 -0.69 -5.47
C LEU A 98 4.13 -1.34 -5.20
N LEU A 99 4.00 -2.63 -5.47
CA LEU A 99 2.74 -3.34 -5.28
C LEU A 99 2.32 -3.40 -3.81
N ALA A 100 3.27 -3.64 -2.92
CA ALA A 100 3.02 -3.67 -1.48
C ALA A 100 2.68 -2.29 -0.92
N ALA A 101 3.37 -1.24 -1.36
CA ALA A 101 3.10 0.14 -0.95
C ALA A 101 1.70 0.58 -1.39
N TYR A 102 1.23 0.15 -2.57
CA TYR A 102 -0.13 0.41 -3.04
C TYR A 102 -1.18 -0.16 -2.08
N GLN A 103 -0.98 -1.38 -1.57
CA GLN A 103 -1.94 -2.03 -0.67
C GLN A 103 -1.83 -1.59 0.81
N LEU A 104 -0.72 -0.98 1.20
CA LEU A 104 -0.47 -0.62 2.60
C LEU A 104 -1.45 0.43 3.15
N VAL A 105 -2.09 1.23 2.28
CA VAL A 105 -3.14 2.15 2.71
C VAL A 105 -4.38 1.42 3.23
N VAL A 106 -4.71 0.25 2.68
CA VAL A 106 -5.83 -0.57 3.16
C VAL A 106 -5.54 -1.09 4.56
N VAL A 107 -4.28 -1.46 4.84
CA VAL A 107 -3.86 -1.83 6.20
C VAL A 107 -4.00 -0.66 7.17
N ASN A 108 -3.57 0.54 6.78
CA ASN A 108 -3.58 1.70 7.68
C ASN A 108 -4.97 2.33 7.91
N TYR A 109 -5.83 2.27 6.89
CA TYR A 109 -7.07 3.04 6.84
C TYR A 109 -8.33 2.18 6.67
N GLY A 110 -8.22 0.89 6.33
CA GLY A 110 -9.35 -0.01 6.18
C GLY A 110 -10.30 0.41 5.08
N GLU A 111 -11.61 0.30 5.31
CA GLU A 111 -12.68 0.54 4.32
C GLU A 111 -12.73 1.97 3.76
N VAL A 112 -12.13 2.95 4.45
CA VAL A 112 -12.09 4.32 3.92
C VAL A 112 -10.94 4.55 2.94
N ALA A 113 -10.03 3.57 2.79
CA ALA A 113 -8.99 3.61 1.78
C ALA A 113 -9.59 3.68 0.37
N ASN A 114 -8.95 4.46 -0.50
CA ASN A 114 -9.35 4.61 -1.89
C ASN A 114 -8.11 4.62 -2.79
N HIS A 115 -8.33 4.48 -4.11
CA HIS A 115 -7.25 4.39 -5.09
C HIS A 115 -6.34 5.62 -5.06
N GLU A 116 -6.89 6.82 -4.87
CA GLU A 116 -6.10 8.05 -4.86
C GLU A 116 -5.17 8.13 -3.65
N ALA A 117 -5.65 7.75 -2.47
CA ALA A 117 -4.80 7.63 -1.29
C ALA A 117 -3.72 6.57 -1.50
N ALA A 118 -4.03 5.44 -2.15
CA ALA A 118 -3.07 4.39 -2.48
C ALA A 118 -1.96 4.90 -3.43
N GLU A 119 -2.34 5.57 -4.50
CA GLU A 119 -1.42 6.19 -5.46
C GLU A 119 -0.51 7.21 -4.79
N LEU A 120 -1.09 8.17 -4.05
CA LEU A 120 -0.35 9.24 -3.40
C LEU A 120 0.58 8.71 -2.31
N PHE A 121 0.11 7.78 -1.49
CA PHE A 121 0.91 7.14 -0.46
C PHE A 121 2.09 6.39 -1.08
N GLY A 122 1.81 5.51 -2.04
CA GLY A 122 2.81 4.68 -2.68
C GLY A 122 3.87 5.48 -3.43
N ALA A 123 3.44 6.45 -4.23
CA ALA A 123 4.34 7.36 -4.95
C ALA A 123 5.23 8.15 -3.98
N THR A 124 4.65 8.74 -2.94
CA THR A 124 5.40 9.51 -1.92
C THR A 124 6.41 8.61 -1.19
N LEU A 125 6.00 7.41 -0.80
CA LEU A 125 6.85 6.46 -0.07
C LEU A 125 8.04 6.01 -0.91
N CYS A 126 7.80 5.72 -2.19
CA CYS A 126 8.82 5.27 -3.14
C CYS A 126 9.63 6.42 -3.74
N GLY A 127 9.22 7.67 -3.49
CA GLY A 127 9.87 8.85 -4.03
C GLY A 127 9.71 9.04 -5.53
N MET A 128 8.55 8.64 -6.05
CA MET A 128 8.18 8.75 -7.46
C MET A 128 7.13 9.85 -7.64
N GLU A 129 7.07 10.39 -8.87
CA GLU A 129 5.89 11.13 -9.30
C GLU A 129 4.67 10.20 -9.34
N ARG A 130 3.49 10.76 -9.01
CA ARG A 130 2.25 9.99 -8.86
C ARG A 130 1.90 9.23 -10.15
N GLU A 131 1.93 9.91 -11.28
CA GLU A 131 1.58 9.34 -12.58
C GLU A 131 2.54 8.20 -12.95
N ALA A 132 3.85 8.40 -12.78
CA ALA A 132 4.85 7.38 -13.06
C ALA A 132 4.70 6.15 -12.15
N TYR A 133 4.34 6.36 -10.88
CA TYR A 133 4.05 5.28 -9.94
C TYR A 133 2.81 4.49 -10.38
N TYR A 134 1.72 5.18 -10.71
CA TYR A 134 0.47 4.56 -11.13
C TYR A 134 0.64 3.77 -12.44
N GLU A 135 1.30 4.36 -13.45
CA GLU A 135 1.61 3.67 -14.71
C GLU A 135 2.42 2.39 -14.47
N ARG A 136 3.39 2.43 -13.55
CA ARG A 136 4.19 1.24 -13.22
C ARG A 136 3.35 0.17 -12.54
N VAL A 137 2.47 0.54 -11.61
CA VAL A 137 1.55 -0.41 -10.95
C VAL A 137 0.58 -1.03 -11.96
N CYS A 138 0.00 -0.24 -12.87
CA CYS A 138 -0.87 -0.75 -13.93
C CYS A 138 -0.14 -1.75 -14.84
N ALA A 139 1.08 -1.41 -15.29
CA ALA A 139 1.88 -2.31 -16.11
C ALA A 139 2.16 -3.64 -15.39
N LEU A 140 2.43 -3.60 -14.09
CA LEU A 140 2.63 -4.81 -13.28
C LEU A 140 1.32 -5.60 -13.12
N ALA A 141 0.18 -4.94 -12.92
CA ALA A 141 -1.13 -5.61 -12.88
C ALA A 141 -1.45 -6.32 -14.21
N ASP A 142 -1.18 -5.67 -15.34
CA ASP A 142 -1.36 -6.26 -16.68
C ASP A 142 -0.48 -7.50 -16.90
N GLU A 143 0.72 -7.56 -16.29
CA GLU A 143 1.55 -8.76 -16.30
C GLU A 143 0.86 -9.96 -15.63
N VAL A 144 0.05 -9.74 -14.59
CA VAL A 144 -0.71 -10.82 -13.92
C VAL A 144 -1.83 -11.31 -14.83
N ILE A 145 -2.61 -10.38 -15.39
CA ILE A 145 -3.73 -10.68 -16.30
C ILE A 145 -3.25 -11.45 -17.53
N SER A 146 -2.17 -10.99 -18.16
CA SER A 146 -1.63 -11.59 -19.40
C SER A 146 -0.94 -12.94 -19.19
N GLY A 147 -0.67 -13.32 -17.93
CA GLY A 147 0.01 -14.56 -17.57
C GLY A 147 -0.91 -15.69 -17.09
N THR A 148 -2.23 -15.48 -17.12
CA THR A 148 -3.24 -16.45 -16.65
C THR A 148 -3.79 -17.31 -17.81
N GLU A 149 -2.91 -17.79 -18.69
CA GLU A 149 -3.23 -18.76 -19.76
C GLU A 149 -2.88 -20.21 -19.37
#